data_AF-A9L0N8-F1
#
_entry.id   AF-A9L0N8-F1
#
_cell.length_a   1.000
_cell.length_b   1.000
_cell.length_c   1.000
_cell.angle_alpha   90.00
_cell.angle_beta   90.00
_cell.angle_gamma   90.00
#
_symmetry.space_group_name_H-M   'P 1'
#
loop_
_entity.id
_entity.type
_entity.pdbx_description
1 polymer ?
#
loop_
_entity_poly.entity_id
_entity_poly.type
_entity_poly.pdbx_seq_one_letter_code
_entity_poly.pdbx_strand_id
1 'polypeptide(L)'
;MNPIQAATVEREEGYWTHPDMPEWDEGVTRVECEAWAARQGGEFVAIWFELDAPENLIERYFDEGDTDISDWHPVCDKAGSFLLSIHDTEDGPVALFFAPKDKEAA
;
A
#
# COMPACT_ATOMS: atom_id res chain seq x y z
N MET A 1 18.47 8.76 -9.61
CA MET A 1 17.59 7.85 -8.86
C MET A 1 17.19 6.74 -9.81
N ASN A 2 17.35 5.49 -9.41
CA ASN A 2 16.78 4.39 -10.18
C ASN A 2 15.27 4.37 -9.94
N PRO A 3 14.45 4.11 -10.97
CA PRO A 3 13.02 3.99 -10.80
C PRO A 3 12.70 2.80 -9.88
N ILE A 4 11.81 2.99 -8.92
CA ILE A 4 11.27 1.87 -8.13
C ILE A 4 10.58 0.87 -9.07
N GLN A 5 10.75 -0.43 -8.80
CA GLN A 5 10.19 -1.52 -9.59
C GLN A 5 9.42 -2.46 -8.66
N ALA A 6 8.52 -3.29 -9.20
CA ALA A 6 7.84 -4.30 -8.40
C ALA A 6 8.85 -5.29 -7.79
N ALA A 7 8.66 -5.61 -6.50
CA ALA A 7 9.39 -6.66 -5.80
C ALA A 7 8.52 -7.89 -5.54
N THR A 8 9.16 -8.99 -5.14
CA THR A 8 8.44 -10.16 -4.63
C THR A 8 7.80 -9.78 -3.30
N VAL A 9 6.50 -10.06 -3.16
CA VAL A 9 5.73 -9.75 -1.96
C VAL A 9 5.71 -10.97 -1.05
N GLU A 10 6.31 -10.85 0.13
CA GLU A 10 6.35 -11.89 1.15
C GLU A 10 5.70 -11.34 2.42
N ARG A 11 4.40 -11.58 2.59
CA ARG A 11 3.63 -11.00 3.71
C ARG A 11 3.83 -11.80 4.99
N GLU A 12 3.91 -11.08 6.10
CA GLU A 12 3.84 -11.63 7.46
C GLU A 12 2.56 -11.09 8.12
N GLU A 13 1.63 -11.98 8.50
CA GLU A 13 0.29 -11.62 9.04
C GLU A 13 -0.50 -10.64 8.15
N GLY A 14 -0.25 -10.70 6.83
CA GLY A 14 -0.86 -9.82 5.84
C GLY A 14 -0.14 -8.48 5.62
N TYR A 15 0.87 -8.16 6.41
CA TYR A 15 1.67 -6.95 6.30
C TYR A 15 2.94 -7.17 5.49
N TRP A 16 3.41 -6.11 4.84
CA TRP A 16 4.66 -6.14 4.08
C TRP A 16 5.10 -4.72 3.72
N THR A 17 6.40 -4.50 3.59
CA THR A 17 6.96 -3.24 3.09
C THR A 17 7.97 -3.51 1.99
N HIS A 18 7.87 -2.75 0.91
CA HIS A 18 8.76 -2.87 -0.24
C HIS A 18 10.21 -2.53 0.18
N PRO A 19 11.20 -3.37 -0.20
CA PRO A 19 12.58 -3.22 0.27
C PRO A 19 13.26 -1.93 -0.20
N ASP A 20 12.88 -1.42 -1.37
CA ASP A 20 13.35 -0.13 -1.90
C ASP A 20 12.46 1.07 -1.50
N MET A 21 11.46 0.88 -0.63
CA MET A 21 10.68 2.01 -0.13
C MET A 21 11.58 2.87 0.76
N PRO A 22 11.59 4.21 0.61
CA PRO A 22 12.37 5.04 1.50
C PRO A 22 11.87 4.90 2.95
N GLU A 23 12.80 4.80 3.90
CA GLU A 23 12.47 5.01 5.30
C GLU A 23 12.10 6.49 5.49
N TRP A 24 10.84 6.73 5.85
CA TRP A 24 10.33 8.07 6.15
C TRP A 24 10.30 8.26 7.66
N ASP A 25 11.04 9.26 8.14
CA ASP A 25 10.96 9.69 9.54
C ASP A 25 9.60 10.32 9.85
N GLU A 26 9.23 10.41 11.13
CA GLU A 26 7.98 11.04 11.61
C GLU A 26 7.79 12.50 11.14
N GLY A 27 8.86 13.16 10.69
CA GLY A 27 8.83 14.52 10.15
C GLY A 27 8.51 14.63 8.66
N VAL A 28 8.49 13.52 7.92
CA VAL A 28 8.22 13.52 6.47
C VAL A 28 6.72 13.74 6.24
N THR A 29 6.40 14.82 5.56
CA THR A 29 5.01 15.13 5.24
C THR A 29 4.51 14.28 4.08
N ARG A 30 3.20 14.05 4.03
CA ARG A 30 2.54 13.42 2.87
C ARG A 30 2.94 14.07 1.53
N VAL A 31 3.10 15.39 1.51
CA VAL A 31 3.51 16.15 0.32
C VAL A 31 4.91 15.74 -0.15
N GLU A 32 5.83 15.48 0.78
CA GLU A 32 7.18 15.01 0.45
C GLU A 32 7.19 13.58 -0.09
N CYS A 33 6.35 12.70 0.48
CA CYS A 33 6.16 11.35 -0.03
C CYS A 33 5.57 11.39 -1.46
N GLU A 34 4.52 12.17 -1.69
CA GLU A 34 3.91 12.34 -3.02
C GLU A 34 4.90 12.96 -4.03
N ALA A 35 5.73 13.91 -3.60
CA ALA A 35 6.79 14.47 -4.42
C ALA A 35 7.85 13.43 -4.79
N TRP A 36 8.17 12.50 -3.89
CA TRP A 36 9.03 11.36 -4.20
C TRP A 36 8.38 10.47 -5.28
N ALA A 37 7.11 10.09 -5.12
CA ALA A 37 6.40 9.27 -6.11
C ALA A 37 6.37 9.95 -7.49
N ALA A 38 6.13 11.26 -7.52
CA ALA A 38 6.16 12.05 -8.75
C ALA A 38 7.55 12.05 -9.41
N ARG A 39 8.64 12.13 -8.62
CA ARG A 39 10.03 12.01 -9.12
C ARG A 39 10.35 10.61 -9.64
N GLN A 40 9.68 9.58 -9.14
CA GLN A 40 9.75 8.21 -9.64
C GLN A 40 8.90 7.99 -10.91
N GLY A 41 8.15 9.01 -11.39
CA GLY A 41 7.30 8.92 -12.58
C GLY A 41 5.91 8.34 -12.30
N GLY A 42 5.46 8.39 -11.05
CA GLY A 42 4.18 7.82 -10.65
C GLY A 42 3.44 8.63 -9.59
N GLU A 43 2.51 7.97 -8.93
CA GLU A 43 1.74 8.46 -7.79
C GLU A 43 1.41 7.30 -6.85
N PHE A 44 1.00 7.63 -5.62
CA PHE A 44 0.48 6.64 -4.70
C PHE A 44 -1.01 6.41 -4.88
N VAL A 45 -1.44 5.19 -4.62
CA VAL A 45 -2.86 4.82 -4.48
C VAL A 45 -3.00 4.07 -3.16
N ALA A 46 -3.87 4.57 -2.29
CA ALA A 46 -4.19 3.92 -1.03
C ALA A 46 -5.52 3.17 -1.15
N ILE A 47 -5.52 1.90 -0.76
CA ILE A 47 -6.72 1.08 -0.60
C ILE A 47 -6.87 0.82 0.90
N TRP A 48 -7.98 1.28 1.47
CA TRP A 48 -8.24 1.19 2.90
C TRP A 48 -8.96 -0.11 3.21
N PHE A 49 -8.46 -0.86 4.19
CA PHE A 49 -9.00 -2.15 4.59
C PHE A 49 -10.49 -2.07 4.93
N GLU A 50 -10.89 -1.08 5.72
CA GLU A 50 -12.30 -0.87 6.12
C GLU A 50 -13.26 -0.65 4.92
N LEU A 51 -12.75 -0.21 3.77
CA LEU A 51 -13.55 0.07 2.58
C LEU A 51 -13.48 -1.01 1.51
N ASP A 52 -12.53 -1.95 1.61
CA ASP A 52 -12.21 -2.92 0.57
C ASP A 52 -12.34 -4.38 1.03
N ALA A 53 -12.05 -4.66 2.30
CA ALA A 53 -12.12 -6.00 2.84
C ALA A 53 -13.58 -6.49 2.97
N PRO A 54 -13.82 -7.81 2.89
CA PRO A 54 -15.12 -8.39 3.23
C PRO A 54 -15.55 -8.04 4.65
N GLU A 55 -16.85 -7.86 4.87
CA GLU A 55 -17.42 -7.48 6.18
C GLU A 55 -16.95 -8.40 7.32
N ASN A 56 -16.91 -9.71 7.10
CA ASN A 56 -16.45 -10.67 8.10
C ASN A 56 -14.96 -10.51 8.48
N LEU A 57 -14.15 -9.95 7.58
CA LEU A 57 -12.73 -9.70 7.83
C LEU A 57 -12.55 -8.37 8.57
N ILE A 58 -13.41 -7.39 8.28
CA ILE A 58 -13.49 -6.11 8.99
C ILE A 58 -13.91 -6.34 10.46
N GLU A 59 -14.99 -7.09 10.69
CA GLU A 59 -15.45 -7.45 12.04
C GLU A 59 -14.36 -8.19 12.83
N ARG A 60 -13.71 -9.17 12.20
CA ARG A 60 -12.59 -9.91 12.81
C ARG A 60 -11.46 -8.99 13.28
N TYR A 61 -11.11 -7.99 12.48
CA TYR A 61 -10.07 -7.02 12.83
C TYR A 61 -10.50 -6.06 13.94
N PHE A 62 -11.61 -5.34 13.76
CA PHE A 62 -12.00 -4.24 14.63
C PHE A 62 -12.73 -4.68 15.91
N ASP A 63 -13.54 -5.73 15.83
CA ASP A 63 -14.39 -6.17 16.96
C ASP A 63 -13.77 -7.33 17.74
N GLU A 64 -13.11 -8.27 17.05
CA GLU A 64 -12.50 -9.45 17.68
C GLU A 64 -11.03 -9.23 18.04
N GLY A 65 -10.38 -8.22 17.47
CA GLY A 65 -8.97 -7.87 17.71
C GLY A 65 -7.98 -8.85 17.06
N ASP A 66 -8.42 -9.61 16.06
CA ASP A 66 -7.54 -10.47 15.26
C ASP A 66 -6.92 -9.65 14.12
N THR A 67 -5.65 -9.28 14.32
CA THR A 67 -4.90 -8.39 13.44
C THR A 67 -4.28 -9.08 12.24
N ASP A 68 -4.48 -10.39 12.08
CA ASP A 68 -4.03 -11.12 10.89
C ASP A 68 -4.94 -10.77 9.70
N ILE A 69 -4.40 -10.02 8.75
CA ILE A 69 -5.09 -9.61 7.53
C ILE A 69 -4.60 -10.37 6.30
N SER A 70 -4.02 -11.56 6.48
CA SER A 70 -3.52 -12.40 5.37
C SER A 70 -4.59 -12.75 4.34
N ASP A 71 -5.87 -12.76 4.73
CA ASP A 71 -7.01 -13.02 3.85
C ASP A 71 -7.40 -11.81 2.98
N TRP A 72 -6.86 -10.61 3.28
CA TRP A 72 -7.12 -9.40 2.52
C TRP A 72 -6.21 -9.29 1.30
N HIS A 73 -6.80 -9.22 0.11
CA HIS A 73 -6.09 -9.19 -1.16
C HIS A 73 -6.41 -7.91 -1.94
N PRO A 74 -5.93 -6.74 -1.48
CA PRO A 74 -6.22 -5.47 -2.15
C PRO A 74 -5.62 -5.44 -3.56
N VAL A 75 -6.32 -4.81 -4.49
CA VAL A 75 -5.90 -4.66 -5.89
C VAL A 75 -6.00 -3.19 -6.28
N CYS A 76 -5.03 -2.71 -7.06
CA CYS A 76 -5.08 -1.39 -7.66
C CYS A 76 -5.44 -1.50 -9.14
N ASP A 77 -6.50 -0.81 -9.56
CA ASP A 77 -6.99 -0.83 -10.94
C ASP A 77 -6.10 -0.03 -11.93
N LYS A 78 -5.11 0.71 -11.43
CA LYS A 78 -4.20 1.47 -12.29
C LYS A 78 -3.21 0.53 -12.99
N ALA A 79 -3.11 0.67 -14.31
CA ALA A 79 -2.27 -0.19 -15.13
C ALA A 79 -0.78 -0.11 -14.73
N GLY A 80 -0.15 -1.27 -14.60
CA GLY A 80 1.26 -1.36 -14.21
C GLY A 80 1.54 -0.95 -12.76
N SER A 81 0.50 -0.78 -11.93
CA SER A 81 0.68 -0.57 -10.51
C SER A 81 1.25 -1.80 -9.81
N PHE A 82 1.91 -1.58 -8.68
CA PHE A 82 2.43 -2.64 -7.82
C PHE A 82 2.43 -2.20 -6.36
N LEU A 83 2.44 -3.18 -5.46
CA LEU A 83 2.35 -2.95 -4.02
C LEU A 83 3.64 -2.32 -3.49
N LEU A 84 3.49 -1.30 -2.65
CA LEU A 84 4.58 -0.68 -1.89
C LEU A 84 4.55 -1.09 -0.43
N SER A 85 3.37 -1.14 0.18
CA SER A 85 3.26 -1.61 1.55
C SER A 85 1.84 -2.01 1.91
N ILE A 86 1.72 -2.86 2.90
CA ILE A 86 0.52 -3.05 3.71
C ILE A 86 0.98 -2.84 5.15
N HIS A 87 0.41 -1.82 5.79
CA HIS A 87 0.77 -1.42 7.14
C HIS A 87 -0.49 -0.99 7.89
N ASP A 88 -0.44 -1.14 9.20
CA ASP A 88 -1.48 -0.62 10.08
C ASP A 88 -1.30 0.88 10.31
N THR A 89 -2.41 1.57 10.52
CA THR A 89 -2.47 2.99 10.87
C THR A 89 -3.45 3.18 12.03
N GLU A 90 -3.57 4.39 12.57
CA GLU A 90 -4.55 4.66 13.64
C GLU A 90 -6.00 4.38 13.22
N ASP A 91 -6.29 4.46 11.92
CA ASP A 91 -7.60 4.18 11.32
C ASP A 91 -7.70 2.74 10.77
N GLY A 92 -6.73 1.88 11.10
CA GLY A 92 -6.65 0.51 10.63
C GLY A 92 -5.76 0.31 9.39
N PRO A 93 -5.77 -0.90 8.80
CA PRO A 93 -4.81 -1.26 7.77
C PRO A 93 -5.04 -0.54 6.43
N VAL A 94 -3.93 -0.23 5.77
CA VAL A 94 -3.94 0.38 4.43
C VAL A 94 -2.94 -0.33 3.53
N ALA A 95 -3.33 -0.54 2.28
CA ALA A 95 -2.46 -1.01 1.22
C ALA A 95 -2.08 0.14 0.31
N LEU A 96 -0.79 0.45 0.26
CA LEU A 96 -0.22 1.50 -0.57
C LEU A 96 0.36 0.90 -1.84
N PHE A 97 -0.09 1.39 -2.99
CA PHE A 97 0.42 1.01 -4.31
C PHE A 97 1.15 2.17 -4.97
N PHE A 98 2.15 1.85 -5.79
CA PHE A 98 2.72 2.78 -6.75
C PHE A 98 2.02 2.60 -8.09
N ALA A 99 1.53 3.69 -8.68
CA ALA A 99 0.96 3.70 -10.03
C ALA A 99 1.83 4.56 -10.96
N PRO A 100 2.48 3.97 -11.99
CA PRO A 100 3.21 4.72 -13.00
C PRO A 100 2.27 5.61 -13.84
N LYS A 101 2.68 6.84 -14.16
CA LYS A 101 1.86 7.77 -14.96
C LYS A 101 1.88 7.47 -16.47
N ASP A 102 2.95 6.85 -16.97
CA ASP A 102 3.14 6.62 -18.41
C ASP A 102 2.58 5.27 -18.90
N LYS A 103 1.90 4.53 -18.03
CA LYS A 103 1.21 3.29 -18.40
C LYS A 103 -0.29 3.54 -18.43
N GLU A 104 -0.77 4.09 -19.54
CA GLU A 104 -2.20 4.03 -19.84
C GLU A 104 -2.63 2.56 -19.95
N ALA A 105 -3.83 2.25 -19.45
CA ALA A 105 -4.45 0.95 -19.65
C ALA A 105 -4.54 0.69 -21.15
N ALA A 106 -3.74 -0.25 -21.64
CA ALA A 106 -3.71 -0.67 -23.04
C ALA A 106 -5.04 -1.29 -23.47
#